data_AF-A0A4R7JKZ8-F1
#
_entry.id   AF-A0A4R7JKZ8-F1
#
_cell.length_a   1.000
_cell.length_b   1.000
_cell.length_c   1.000
_cell.angle_alpha   90.00
_cell.angle_beta   90.00
_cell.angle_gamma   90.00
#
_symmetry.space_group_name_H-M   'P 1'
#
loop_
_entity.id
_entity.type
_entity.pdbx_description
1 polymer ?
#
loop_
_entity_poly.entity_id
_entity_poly.type
_entity_poly.pdbx_seq_one_letter_code
_entity_poly.pdbx_strand_id
1 'polypeptide(L)'
;MRLAYFEEYAGRLQSIHADWSAEQIHSAASRYVSPPGIAPHSAGAAVDLTLADAAGSELDLGTRMNADPEESEGACYTHAADISTEARTHRKLLGDVLTAAGLVNYPTEWWHWSFGDRYWALVTGEAAALYGPKELASAT
;
A
#
# COMPACT_ATOMS: atom_id res chain seq x y z
N MET A 1 2.45 -8.15 15.04
CA MET A 1 3.28 -7.89 13.85
C MET A 1 2.96 -6.53 13.22
N ARG A 2 1.77 -6.29 12.64
CA ARG A 2 1.42 -4.98 12.02
C ARG A 2 1.49 -3.77 12.96
N LEU A 3 1.01 -3.91 14.20
CA LEU A 3 1.09 -2.85 15.21
C LEU A 3 2.54 -2.43 15.49
N ALA A 4 3.45 -3.40 15.62
CA ALA A 4 4.86 -3.13 15.87
C ALA A 4 5.50 -2.36 14.71
N TYR A 5 5.20 -2.71 13.46
CA TYR A 5 5.69 -1.96 12.29
C TYR A 5 5.16 -0.52 12.24
N PHE A 6 3.88 -0.32 12.61
CA PHE A 6 3.30 1.01 12.68
C PHE A 6 4.00 1.87 13.74
N GLU A 7 4.19 1.33 14.94
CA GLU A 7 4.85 2.01 16.07
C GLU A 7 6.33 2.32 15.75
N GLU A 8 7.05 1.37 15.16
CA GLU A 8 8.44 1.55 14.75
C GLU A 8 8.58 2.67 13.73
N TYR A 9 7.74 2.66 12.69
CA TYR A 9 7.79 3.67 11.64
C TYR A 9 7.36 5.06 12.15
N ALA A 10 6.31 5.13 12.99
CA ALA A 10 5.93 6.37 13.65
C ALA A 10 7.06 6.94 14.53
N GLY A 11 7.79 6.08 15.25
CA GLY A 11 8.97 6.46 16.01
C GLY A 11 10.08 7.05 15.14
N ARG A 12 10.34 6.43 13.97
CA ARG A 12 11.29 6.98 12.99
C ARG A 12 10.85 8.35 12.48
N LEU A 13 9.59 8.52 12.10
CA LEU A 13 9.05 9.80 11.64
C LEU A 13 9.20 10.90 12.70
N GLN A 14 8.96 10.57 13.98
CA GLN A 14 9.12 11.54 15.08
C GLN A 14 10.58 11.99 15.24
N SER A 15 11.54 11.10 14.98
CA SER A 15 12.96 11.43 15.03
C SER A 15 13.42 12.34 13.87
N ILE A 16 12.80 12.20 12.70
CA ILE A 16 13.08 13.01 11.50
C ILE A 16 12.36 14.37 11.59
N HIS A 17 11.15 14.37 12.10
CA HIS A 17 10.26 15.53 12.19
C HIS A 17 9.89 15.84 13.63
N ALA A 18 10.86 16.38 14.38
CA ALA A 18 10.69 16.68 15.80
C ALA A 18 9.59 17.74 16.08
N ASP A 19 9.21 18.53 15.09
CA ASP A 19 8.20 19.59 15.14
C ASP A 19 6.77 19.11 14.82
N TRP A 20 6.61 17.90 14.29
CA TRP A 20 5.28 17.36 13.95
C TRP A 20 4.50 16.95 15.20
N SER A 21 3.19 17.25 15.19
CA SER A 21 2.24 16.78 16.20
C SER A 21 2.02 15.26 16.11
N ALA A 22 1.52 14.67 17.19
CA ALA A 22 1.16 13.24 17.20
C ALA A 22 0.14 12.87 16.10
N GLU A 23 -0.78 13.78 15.76
CA GLU A 23 -1.74 13.58 14.68
C GLU A 23 -1.06 13.58 13.31
N GLN A 24 -0.11 14.50 13.08
CA GLN A 24 0.68 14.53 11.85
C GLN A 24 1.52 13.27 11.69
N ILE A 25 2.15 12.80 12.77
CA ILE A 25 2.91 11.55 12.79
C ILE A 25 2.01 10.34 12.50
N HIS A 26 0.83 10.27 13.13
CA HIS A 26 -0.11 9.18 12.89
C HIS A 26 -0.60 9.16 11.44
N SER A 27 -0.99 10.32 10.90
CA SER A 27 -1.39 10.48 9.51
C SER A 27 -0.27 10.07 8.55
N ALA A 28 0.97 10.47 8.86
CA ALA A 28 2.14 10.12 8.08
C ALA A 28 2.46 8.63 8.11
N ALA A 29 2.46 8.00 9.28
CA ALA A 29 2.68 6.57 9.43
C ALA A 29 1.64 5.74 8.67
N SER A 30 0.40 6.22 8.63
CA SER A 30 -0.73 5.60 7.93
C SER A 30 -0.58 5.58 6.39
N ARG A 31 0.37 6.33 5.83
CA ARG A 31 0.68 6.31 4.39
C ARG A 31 1.39 5.03 3.94
N TYR A 32 2.05 4.34 4.86
CA TYR A 32 2.93 3.19 4.56
C TYR A 32 2.56 1.93 5.36
N VAL A 33 2.02 2.08 6.57
CA VAL A 33 1.53 0.94 7.34
C VAL A 33 0.08 1.19 7.69
N SER A 34 -0.82 0.29 7.27
CA SER A 34 -2.24 0.44 7.62
C SER A 34 -2.41 0.48 9.15
N PRO A 35 -3.18 1.43 9.69
CA PRO A 35 -3.44 1.51 11.12
C PRO A 35 -4.01 0.21 11.68
N PRO A 36 -3.74 -0.10 12.97
CA PRO A 36 -4.42 -1.18 13.68
C PRO A 36 -5.94 -1.00 13.59
N GLY A 37 -6.66 -2.01 13.08
CA GLY A 37 -8.12 -1.98 12.90
C GLY A 37 -8.58 -1.78 11.44
N ILE A 38 -7.69 -1.40 10.52
CA ILE A 38 -7.93 -1.41 9.08
C ILE A 38 -6.90 -2.38 8.49
N ALA A 39 -7.32 -3.62 8.22
CA ALA A 39 -6.41 -4.68 7.79
C ALA A 39 -6.83 -5.34 6.46
N PRO A 40 -6.62 -4.67 5.31
CA PRO A 40 -7.04 -5.17 3.99
C PRO A 40 -6.46 -6.56 3.71
N HIS A 41 -5.14 -6.69 3.87
CA HIS A 41 -4.42 -7.96 3.67
C HIS A 41 -4.88 -9.08 4.61
N SER A 42 -5.22 -8.76 5.87
CA SER A 42 -5.67 -9.77 6.83
C SER A 42 -7.09 -10.29 6.54
N ALA A 43 -7.87 -9.57 5.75
CA ALA A 43 -9.17 -10.02 5.25
C ALA A 43 -9.06 -10.81 3.93
N GLY A 44 -7.86 -10.99 3.37
CA GLY A 44 -7.66 -11.56 2.04
C GLY A 44 -8.16 -10.65 0.91
N ALA A 45 -8.27 -9.35 1.18
CA ALA A 45 -8.94 -8.36 0.35
C ALA A 45 -7.97 -7.36 -0.31
N ALA A 46 -6.67 -7.62 -0.20
CA ALA A 46 -5.62 -6.87 -0.85
C ALA A 46 -4.45 -7.80 -1.20
N VAL A 47 -3.65 -7.36 -2.15
CA VAL A 47 -2.49 -8.09 -2.66
C VAL A 47 -1.41 -7.10 -3.07
N ASP A 48 -0.16 -7.44 -2.76
CA ASP A 48 1.02 -6.70 -3.18
C ASP A 48 1.70 -7.47 -4.31
N LEU A 49 1.94 -6.84 -5.46
CA LEU A 49 2.56 -7.49 -6.62
C LEU A 49 3.53 -6.56 -7.38
N THR A 50 4.43 -7.22 -8.12
CA THR A 50 5.35 -6.63 -9.08
C THR A 50 5.14 -7.26 -10.46
N LEU A 51 5.76 -6.69 -11.50
CA LEU A 51 5.85 -7.30 -12.82
C LEU A 51 7.15 -8.08 -12.94
N ALA A 52 7.11 -9.19 -13.66
CA ALA A 52 8.29 -9.96 -14.02
C ALA A 52 8.29 -10.28 -15.52
N ASP A 53 9.46 -10.43 -16.10
CA ASP A 53 9.63 -10.90 -17.46
C ASP A 53 9.31 -12.41 -17.59
N ALA A 54 9.37 -12.93 -18.81
CA ALA A 54 9.10 -14.35 -19.08
C ALA A 54 10.14 -15.31 -18.46
N ALA A 55 11.31 -14.80 -18.05
CA ALA A 55 12.32 -15.56 -17.33
C ALA A 55 12.12 -15.49 -15.79
N GLY A 56 11.12 -14.72 -15.33
CA GLY A 56 10.83 -14.52 -13.91
C GLY A 56 11.66 -13.42 -13.25
N SER A 57 12.37 -12.59 -14.03
CA SER A 57 13.12 -11.46 -13.51
C SER A 57 12.17 -10.30 -13.22
N GLU A 58 12.19 -9.75 -12.00
CA GLU A 58 11.41 -8.57 -11.66
C GLU A 58 11.80 -7.38 -12.54
N LEU A 59 10.79 -6.67 -13.03
CA LEU A 59 10.98 -5.44 -13.79
C LEU A 59 11.18 -4.25 -12.85
N ASP A 60 11.88 -3.22 -13.30
CA ASP A 60 12.02 -1.99 -12.54
C ASP A 60 10.72 -1.17 -12.59
N LEU A 61 10.12 -0.93 -11.43
CA LEU A 61 8.99 -0.03 -11.25
C LEU A 61 9.37 1.26 -10.50
N GLY A 62 10.65 1.61 -10.45
CA GLY A 62 11.16 2.89 -9.95
C GLY A 62 11.58 2.89 -8.48
N THR A 63 11.07 1.94 -7.69
CA THR A 63 11.57 1.65 -6.34
C THR A 63 11.48 0.15 -6.09
N ARG A 64 12.21 -0.36 -5.09
CA ARG A 64 11.90 -1.69 -4.54
C ARG A 64 10.49 -1.69 -3.94
N MET A 65 9.88 -2.87 -3.88
CA MET A 65 8.66 -3.08 -3.09
C MET A 65 8.94 -2.78 -1.61
N ASN A 66 7.95 -2.26 -0.89
CA ASN A 66 8.07 -1.84 0.52
C ASN A 66 9.13 -0.75 0.75
N ALA A 67 9.39 0.10 -0.24
CA ALA A 67 10.15 1.33 -0.03
C ALA A 67 9.23 2.37 0.61
N ASP A 68 9.61 2.91 1.78
CA ASP A 68 8.79 3.93 2.41
C ASP A 68 8.92 5.29 1.72
N PRO A 69 7.99 6.25 1.97
CA PRO A 69 8.02 7.57 1.34
C PRO A 69 9.31 8.35 1.60
N GLU A 70 9.93 8.22 2.79
CA GLU A 70 11.15 8.96 3.14
C GLU A 70 12.41 8.33 2.53
N GLU A 71 12.50 6.99 2.49
CA GLU A 71 13.57 6.25 1.80
C GLU A 71 13.54 6.51 0.28
N SER A 72 12.34 6.60 -0.29
CA SER A 72 12.14 6.74 -1.74
C SER A 72 11.98 8.18 -2.21
N GLU A 73 12.03 9.16 -1.32
CA GLU A 73 11.71 10.56 -1.63
C GLU A 73 10.34 10.72 -2.34
N GLY A 74 9.37 9.88 -1.95
CA GLY A 74 8.03 9.82 -2.52
C GLY A 74 7.93 9.03 -3.84
N ALA A 75 9.02 8.45 -4.35
CA ALA A 75 9.00 7.64 -5.57
C ALA A 75 8.14 6.36 -5.43
N CYS A 76 7.84 5.90 -4.21
CA CYS A 76 6.93 4.78 -3.98
C CYS A 76 5.46 5.08 -4.34
N TYR A 77 5.07 6.35 -4.44
CA TYR A 77 3.70 6.75 -4.77
C TYR A 77 3.36 6.37 -6.21
N THR A 78 2.17 5.84 -6.46
CA THR A 78 1.78 5.28 -7.76
C THR A 78 1.97 6.26 -8.92
N HIS A 79 1.66 7.53 -8.69
CA HIS A 79 1.79 8.60 -9.67
C HIS A 79 3.04 9.48 -9.49
N ALA A 80 4.09 8.95 -8.86
CA ALA A 80 5.36 9.66 -8.70
C ALA A 80 5.90 10.14 -10.06
N ALA A 81 6.22 11.44 -10.13
CA ALA A 81 6.76 12.04 -11.34
C ALA A 81 8.24 11.72 -11.52
N ASP A 82 8.98 11.59 -10.42
CA ASP A 82 10.44 11.45 -10.39
C ASP A 82 10.91 9.99 -10.40
N ILE A 83 10.48 9.26 -11.44
CA ILE A 83 10.95 7.91 -11.74
C ILE A 83 11.32 7.81 -13.24
N SER A 84 11.97 6.71 -13.65
CA SER A 84 12.32 6.52 -15.06
C SER A 84 11.06 6.42 -15.95
N THR A 85 11.19 6.76 -17.24
CA THR A 85 10.09 6.59 -18.21
C THR A 85 9.69 5.12 -18.35
N GLU A 86 10.65 4.21 -18.24
CA GLU A 86 10.41 2.77 -18.24
C GLU A 86 9.59 2.33 -17.02
N ALA A 87 9.97 2.75 -15.82
CA ALA A 87 9.22 2.50 -14.59
C ALA A 87 7.77 3.02 -14.67
N ARG A 88 7.57 4.24 -15.22
CA ARG A 88 6.20 4.76 -15.47
C ARG A 88 5.41 3.87 -16.42
N THR A 89 6.07 3.33 -17.45
CA THR A 89 5.42 2.44 -18.43
C THR A 89 5.03 1.11 -17.78
N HIS A 90 5.90 0.53 -16.94
CA HIS A 90 5.60 -0.68 -16.17
C HIS A 90 4.47 -0.45 -15.17
N ARG A 91 4.48 0.66 -14.41
CA ARG A 91 3.37 1.00 -13.50
C ARG A 91 2.06 1.20 -14.24
N LYS A 92 2.09 1.83 -15.42
CA LYS A 92 0.89 1.98 -16.26
C LYS A 92 0.36 0.62 -16.70
N LEU A 93 1.23 -0.28 -17.18
CA LEU A 93 0.83 -1.63 -17.58
C LEU A 93 0.20 -2.41 -16.42
N LEU A 94 0.87 -2.43 -15.26
CA LEU A 94 0.34 -3.05 -14.04
C LEU A 94 -1.03 -2.47 -13.70
N GLY A 95 -1.15 -1.13 -13.77
CA GLY A 95 -2.37 -0.43 -13.46
C GLY A 95 -3.53 -0.73 -14.40
N ASP A 96 -3.27 -0.72 -15.71
CA ASP A 96 -4.27 -1.03 -16.73
C ASP A 96 -4.81 -2.47 -16.54
N VAL A 97 -3.92 -3.44 -16.30
CA VAL A 97 -4.27 -4.87 -16.14
C VAL A 97 -5.11 -5.11 -14.88
N LEU A 98 -4.68 -4.59 -13.73
CA LEU A 98 -5.35 -4.86 -12.47
C LEU A 98 -6.65 -4.07 -12.31
N THR A 99 -6.70 -2.86 -12.86
CA THR A 99 -7.96 -2.10 -12.94
C THR A 99 -8.98 -2.84 -13.81
N ALA A 100 -8.56 -3.40 -14.95
CA ALA A 100 -9.44 -4.21 -15.80
C ALA A 100 -9.96 -5.47 -15.09
N ALA A 101 -9.22 -6.00 -14.11
CA ALA A 101 -9.64 -7.11 -13.25
C ALA A 101 -10.49 -6.66 -12.04
N GLY A 102 -10.78 -5.37 -11.89
CA GLY A 102 -11.63 -4.81 -10.84
C GLY A 102 -10.92 -4.45 -9.54
N LEU A 103 -9.58 -4.49 -9.51
CA LEU A 103 -8.80 -4.03 -8.35
C LEU A 103 -8.61 -2.51 -8.41
N VAL A 104 -8.43 -1.90 -7.23
CA VAL A 104 -8.06 -0.48 -7.10
C VAL A 104 -6.68 -0.35 -6.47
N ASN A 105 -5.88 0.60 -6.94
CA ASN A 105 -4.55 0.84 -6.37
C ASN A 105 -4.60 1.78 -5.16
N TYR A 106 -3.72 1.55 -4.19
CA TYR A 106 -3.48 2.48 -3.10
C TYR A 106 -2.46 3.56 -3.51
N PRO A 107 -2.79 4.87 -3.43
CA PRO A 107 -2.00 5.92 -4.09
C PRO A 107 -0.56 6.07 -3.60
N THR A 108 -0.27 5.70 -2.35
CA THR A 108 1.05 5.85 -1.74
C THR A 108 1.95 4.63 -1.96
N GLU A 109 1.43 3.54 -2.53
CA GLU A 109 2.14 2.27 -2.72
C GLU A 109 1.83 1.70 -4.10
N TRP A 110 2.76 1.83 -5.05
CA TRP A 110 2.54 1.36 -6.43
C TRP A 110 2.24 -0.15 -6.55
N TRP A 111 2.70 -0.95 -5.59
CA TRP A 111 2.52 -2.40 -5.55
C TRP A 111 1.20 -2.84 -4.91
N HIS A 112 0.52 -1.97 -4.15
CA HIS A 112 -0.64 -2.37 -3.35
C HIS A 112 -1.94 -2.24 -4.12
N TRP A 113 -2.68 -3.34 -4.17
CA TRP A 113 -3.95 -3.43 -4.88
C TRP A 113 -5.03 -4.04 -4.01
N SER A 114 -6.16 -3.35 -3.91
CA SER A 114 -7.29 -3.74 -3.06
C SER A 114 -8.45 -4.27 -3.90
N PHE A 115 -9.10 -5.31 -3.39
CA PHE A 115 -10.31 -5.91 -3.95
C PHE A 115 -11.25 -6.34 -2.83
N GLY A 116 -12.36 -5.63 -2.67
CA GLY A 116 -13.40 -5.97 -1.70
C GLY A 116 -13.12 -5.55 -0.27
N ASP A 117 -12.05 -4.79 0.01
CA ASP A 117 -11.84 -4.17 1.31
C ASP A 117 -12.60 -2.82 1.43
N ARG A 118 -12.37 -2.10 2.53
CA ARG A 118 -13.02 -0.79 2.77
C ARG A 118 -12.51 0.29 1.82
N TYR A 119 -11.24 0.25 1.43
CA TYR A 119 -10.68 1.23 0.49
C TYR A 119 -11.27 1.01 -0.91
N TRP A 120 -11.32 -0.24 -1.37
CA TRP A 120 -11.99 -0.65 -2.59
C TRP A 120 -13.44 -0.16 -2.61
N ALA A 121 -14.23 -0.47 -1.57
CA ALA A 121 -15.63 -0.05 -1.54
C ALA A 121 -15.80 1.47 -1.59
N LEU A 122 -14.93 2.22 -0.91
CA LEU A 122 -14.91 3.68 -0.97
C LEU A 122 -14.62 4.19 -2.38
N VAL A 123 -13.60 3.65 -3.06
CA VAL A 123 -13.16 4.10 -4.39
C VAL A 123 -14.15 3.71 -5.48
N THR A 124 -14.75 2.52 -5.39
CA THR A 124 -15.71 2.02 -6.39
C THR A 124 -17.14 2.51 -6.13
N GLY A 125 -17.42 3.10 -4.97
CA GLY A 125 -18.75 3.60 -4.60
C GLY A 125 -19.70 2.50 -4.11
N GLU A 126 -19.17 1.36 -3.68
CA GLU A 126 -19.94 0.24 -3.15
C GLU A 126 -20.40 0.53 -1.72
N ALA A 127 -21.59 0.01 -1.37
CA ALA A 127 -22.21 0.30 -0.07
C ALA A 127 -21.43 -0.30 1.12
N ALA A 128 -20.67 -1.36 0.90
CA ALA A 128 -19.87 -2.03 1.92
C ALA A 128 -18.67 -2.77 1.31
N ALA A 129 -17.68 -3.05 2.15
CA ALA A 129 -16.61 -3.98 1.83
C ALA A 129 -17.18 -5.41 1.66
N LEU A 130 -16.66 -6.17 0.68
CA LEU A 130 -16.99 -7.58 0.47
C LEU A 130 -16.38 -8.46 1.55
N TYR A 131 -15.21 -8.06 2.04
CA TYR A 131 -14.40 -8.81 2.98
C TYR A 131 -14.08 -7.96 4.21
N GLY A 132 -13.97 -8.63 5.36
CA GLY A 132 -13.68 -7.99 6.62
C GLY A 132 -12.97 -8.93 7.59
N PRO A 133 -12.50 -8.42 8.74
CA PRO A 133 -11.85 -9.24 9.75
C PRO A 133 -12.80 -10.32 10.24
N LYS A 134 -12.28 -11.54 10.38
CA LYS A 134 -12.99 -12.67 10.98
C LYS A 134 -12.31 -13.00 12.30
N GLU A 135 -13.05 -12.83 13.40
CA GLU A 135 -12.63 -13.35 14.69
C GLU A 135 -12.58 -14.88 14.61
N LEU A 136 -11.42 -15.45 14.94
CA LEU A 136 -11.29 -16.89 15.09
C LEU A 136 -11.82 -17.26 16.47
N ALA A 137 -12.78 -18.18 16.52
CA ALA A 137 -13.21 -18.75 17.79
C ALA A 137 -11.98 -19.38 18.48
N SER A 138 -11.74 -19.04 19.74
CA SER A 138 -10.68 -19.66 20.52
C SER A 138 -10.91 -21.16 20.57
N ALA A 139 -9.90 -21.95 20.19
CA ALA A 139 -9.95 -23.40 20.36
C ALA A 139 -10.13 -23.71 21.85
N THR A 140 -11.29 -24.26 22.21
CA THR A 140 -11.61 -24.80 23.54
C THR A 140 -10.82 -26.05 23.83
#